data_AF-A0A356REE1-F1
#
_entry.id   AF-A0A356REE1-F1
#
_cell.length_a   1.000
_cell.length_b   1.000
_cell.length_c   1.000
_cell.angle_alpha   90.00
_cell.angle_beta   90.00
_cell.angle_gamma   90.00
#
_symmetry.space_group_name_H-M   'P 1'
#
loop_
_entity.id
_entity.type
_entity.pdbx_description
1 polymer ?
#
loop_
_entity_poly.entity_id
_entity_poly.type
_entity_poly.pdbx_seq_one_letter_code
_entity_poly.pdbx_strand_id
1 'polypeptide(L)'
;RPLAAKLIKRLRERFAPGGLLHFGQGKWYPGEPLPRWAFSLYWREDGKPIWQEDQFFAEENQASNISADDANHFIQGIANRVEVGTKTIQPVYEDPWHFIGQERKLPENLEPATNNLDDPMARARLAKVYERGLGKPAGYVLPLQRWNAKDGPRRWVTAAWTTRSQHLFLVPGDSPIGFRLPLPSLPVIDPKDYPYIIPTDPFDIRGPLPDPIQEFSLQERRLQKLQGEGGPHEPAQVIMGQKSGVGAGGVVRASLTVEPRNGHLCVFMPPLESAEDYLDLVAVIKDTAAE
;
A
#
# COMPACT_ATOMS: atom_id res chain seq x y z
N ARG A 1 19.91 11.72 -3.63
CA ARG A 1 18.98 10.59 -3.91
C ARG A 1 19.36 9.81 -5.18
N PRO A 2 19.60 10.46 -6.34
CA PRO A 2 19.84 9.74 -7.61
C PRO A 2 21.07 8.81 -7.59
N LEU A 3 22.16 9.24 -6.95
CA LEU A 3 23.38 8.42 -6.83
C LEU A 3 23.16 7.12 -6.05
N ALA A 4 22.31 7.15 -5.02
CA ALA A 4 22.01 5.94 -4.26
C ALA A 4 21.03 5.03 -4.99
N ALA A 5 20.10 5.59 -5.78
CA ALA A 5 19.24 4.80 -6.65
C ALA A 5 20.08 4.06 -7.70
N LYS A 6 21.09 4.75 -8.27
CA LYS A 6 22.08 4.13 -9.15
C LYS A 6 22.91 3.06 -8.43
N LEU A 7 23.32 3.31 -7.19
CA LEU A 7 24.09 2.34 -6.42
C LEU A 7 23.29 1.07 -6.13
N ILE A 8 22.05 1.18 -5.66
CA ILE A 8 21.25 0.00 -5.30
C ILE A 8 20.91 -0.86 -6.53
N LYS A 9 20.69 -0.24 -7.70
CA LYS A 9 20.54 -0.97 -8.98
C LYS A 9 21.81 -1.77 -9.33
N ARG A 10 22.99 -1.16 -9.22
CA ARG A 10 24.28 -1.86 -9.43
C ARG A 10 24.53 -2.98 -8.41
N LEU A 11 24.10 -2.79 -7.17
CA LEU A 11 24.19 -3.84 -6.14
C LEU A 11 23.27 -5.01 -6.50
N ARG A 12 22.05 -4.75 -6.97
CA ARG A 12 21.13 -5.78 -7.46
C ARG A 12 21.72 -6.56 -8.63
N GLU A 13 22.22 -5.87 -9.66
CA GLU A 13 22.86 -6.51 -10.82
C GLU A 13 24.01 -7.45 -10.42
N ARG A 14 24.79 -7.06 -9.40
CA ARG A 14 25.98 -7.82 -8.99
C ARG A 14 25.70 -8.94 -7.99
N PHE A 15 24.81 -8.72 -7.03
CA PHE A 15 24.64 -9.60 -5.87
C PHE A 15 23.32 -10.34 -5.85
N ALA A 16 22.29 -9.79 -6.49
CA ALA A 16 20.94 -10.32 -6.45
C ALA A 16 20.20 -10.12 -7.79
N PRO A 17 20.65 -10.74 -8.89
CA PRO A 17 19.88 -10.75 -10.13
C PRO A 17 18.47 -11.25 -9.87
N GLY A 18 17.44 -10.50 -10.31
CA GLY A 18 16.05 -10.82 -10.01
C GLY A 18 15.60 -10.50 -8.58
N GLY A 19 16.40 -9.80 -7.78
CA GLY A 19 16.03 -9.36 -6.42
C GLY A 19 14.98 -8.26 -6.42
N LEU A 20 14.29 -8.07 -5.30
CA LEU A 20 13.32 -6.99 -5.13
C LEU A 20 14.00 -5.74 -4.56
N LEU A 21 13.82 -4.60 -5.24
CA LEU A 21 14.15 -3.28 -4.70
C LEU A 21 12.95 -2.75 -3.93
N HIS A 22 13.18 -2.31 -2.70
CA HIS A 22 12.18 -1.68 -1.85
C HIS A 22 12.64 -0.30 -1.41
N PHE A 23 11.81 0.71 -1.66
CA PHE A 23 12.08 2.12 -1.36
C PHE A 23 11.21 2.55 -0.18
N GLY A 24 11.82 2.74 0.99
CA GLY A 24 11.08 3.01 2.23
C GLY A 24 11.63 4.18 3.05
N GLN A 25 11.02 4.35 4.22
CA GLN A 25 11.53 5.23 5.27
C GLN A 25 12.46 4.43 6.19
N GLY A 26 13.61 5.03 6.51
CA GLY A 26 14.56 4.55 7.48
C GLY A 26 14.36 5.22 8.84
N LYS A 27 15.44 5.27 9.63
CA LYS A 27 15.41 5.85 10.98
C LYS A 27 15.05 7.34 10.95
N TRP A 28 14.27 7.75 11.94
CA TRP A 28 13.94 9.14 12.20
C TRP A 28 14.65 9.59 13.47
N TYR A 29 15.53 10.58 13.35
CA TYR A 29 16.25 11.11 14.50
C TYR A 29 15.57 12.38 15.04
N PRO A 30 15.62 12.63 16.36
CA PRO A 30 15.09 13.85 16.95
C PRO A 30 15.61 15.11 16.25
N GLY A 31 14.71 16.03 15.93
CA GLY A 31 15.03 17.30 15.26
C GLY A 31 15.04 17.24 13.73
N GLU A 32 15.01 16.07 13.10
CA GLU A 32 14.82 15.97 11.66
C GLU A 32 13.33 16.17 11.28
N PRO A 33 13.00 16.96 10.25
CA PRO A 33 11.60 17.23 9.89
C PRO A 33 10.91 16.02 9.22
N LEU A 34 11.69 15.12 8.61
CA LEU A 34 11.21 13.91 7.97
C LEU A 34 12.16 12.73 8.28
N PRO A 35 11.66 11.49 8.29
CA PRO A 35 12.51 10.31 8.38
C PRO A 35 13.47 10.22 7.20
N ARG A 36 14.65 9.63 7.43
CA ARG A 36 15.60 9.35 6.34
C ARG A 36 15.00 8.33 5.37
N TRP A 37 15.48 8.30 4.14
CA TRP A 37 15.12 7.27 3.17
C TRP A 37 16.01 6.04 3.35
N ALA A 38 15.45 4.85 3.10
CA ALA A 38 16.17 3.59 3.13
C ALA A 38 15.85 2.77 1.87
N PHE A 39 16.91 2.30 1.20
CA PHE A 39 16.79 1.40 0.05
C PHE A 39 17.18 0.01 0.51
N SER A 40 16.25 -0.93 0.37
CA SER A 40 16.46 -2.34 0.71
C SER A 40 16.49 -3.17 -0.56
N LEU A 41 17.36 -4.17 -0.58
CA LEU A 41 17.48 -5.17 -1.64
C LEU A 41 17.23 -6.53 -1.01
N TYR A 42 16.22 -7.24 -1.48
CA TYR A 42 15.85 -8.57 -1.00
C TYR A 42 16.07 -9.61 -2.10
N TRP A 43 16.58 -10.78 -1.73
CA TRP A 43 16.77 -11.92 -2.63
C TRP A 43 16.54 -13.23 -1.88
N ARG A 44 16.31 -14.30 -2.63
CA ARG A 44 16.12 -15.64 -2.09
C ARG A 44 17.45 -16.38 -2.06
N GLU A 45 17.67 -17.17 -1.02
CA GLU A 45 18.83 -18.05 -0.90
C GLU A 45 18.82 -19.15 -1.97
N ASP A 46 17.63 -19.61 -2.38
CA ASP A 46 17.46 -20.61 -3.44
C ASP A 46 17.73 -20.10 -4.87
N GLY A 47 18.13 -18.83 -5.01
CA GLY A 47 18.47 -18.20 -6.28
C GLY A 47 17.28 -17.92 -7.22
N LYS A 48 16.05 -18.23 -6.80
CA LYS A 48 14.86 -17.93 -7.61
C LYS A 48 14.57 -16.42 -7.57
N PRO A 49 14.15 -15.81 -8.69
CA PRO A 49 13.90 -14.38 -8.74
C PRO A 49 12.64 -13.99 -7.95
N ILE A 50 12.68 -12.84 -7.28
CA ILE A 50 11.51 -12.20 -6.66
C ILE A 50 10.86 -11.21 -7.65
N TRP A 51 11.67 -10.52 -8.46
CA TRP A 51 11.25 -9.50 -9.43
C TRP A 51 12.14 -9.53 -10.66
N GLN A 52 11.62 -9.94 -11.82
CA GLN A 52 12.41 -10.13 -13.04
C GLN A 52 12.43 -8.89 -13.94
N GLU A 53 11.35 -8.11 -13.95
CA GLU A 53 11.08 -7.09 -14.95
C GLU A 53 11.55 -5.71 -14.47
N ASP A 54 12.81 -5.40 -14.76
CA ASP A 54 13.49 -4.17 -14.32
C ASP A 54 12.80 -2.88 -14.75
N GLN A 55 12.11 -2.92 -15.89
CA GLN A 55 11.39 -1.79 -16.48
C GLN A 55 10.26 -1.26 -15.58
N PHE A 56 9.74 -2.08 -14.66
CA PHE A 56 8.67 -1.67 -13.75
C PHE A 56 9.20 -0.98 -12.49
N PHE A 57 10.52 -0.94 -12.27
CA PHE A 57 11.08 -0.07 -11.24
C PHE A 57 11.17 1.36 -11.74
N ALA A 58 10.47 2.26 -11.04
CA ALA A 58 10.54 3.69 -11.26
C ALA A 58 11.99 4.22 -11.29
N GLU A 59 12.29 5.03 -12.30
CA GLU A 59 13.55 5.78 -12.38
C GLU A 59 13.37 7.21 -11.88
N GLU A 60 14.15 7.63 -10.87
CA GLU A 60 14.00 8.96 -10.24
C GLU A 60 14.16 10.14 -11.23
N ASN A 61 14.74 9.92 -12.40
CA ASN A 61 14.97 10.95 -13.42
C ASN A 61 13.86 11.00 -14.49
N GLN A 62 12.89 10.08 -14.46
CA GLN A 62 11.82 10.00 -15.44
C GLN A 62 10.49 10.38 -14.78
N ALA A 63 10.09 11.64 -14.91
CA ALA A 63 8.76 12.06 -14.45
C ALA A 63 7.72 11.76 -15.54
N SER A 64 6.87 10.76 -15.30
CA SER A 64 5.67 10.52 -16.11
C SER A 64 4.48 11.29 -15.55
N ASN A 65 3.51 11.66 -16.38
CA ASN A 65 2.30 12.32 -15.91
C ASN A 65 1.31 11.26 -15.37
N ILE A 66 1.57 10.75 -14.16
CA ILE A 66 0.73 9.76 -13.48
C ILE A 66 -0.36 10.47 -12.68
N SER A 67 -1.61 10.11 -12.97
CA SER A 67 -2.80 10.67 -12.35
C SER A 67 -3.30 9.82 -11.17
N ALA A 68 -4.27 10.35 -10.43
CA ALA A 68 -4.96 9.55 -9.42
C ALA A 68 -5.81 8.45 -10.05
N ASP A 69 -6.32 8.64 -11.26
CA ASP A 69 -7.13 7.61 -11.95
C ASP A 69 -6.27 6.40 -12.33
N ASP A 70 -4.99 6.61 -12.68
CA ASP A 70 -4.03 5.51 -12.89
C ASP A 70 -3.81 4.71 -11.60
N ALA A 71 -3.71 5.39 -10.46
CA ALA A 71 -3.62 4.73 -9.16
C ALA A 71 -4.88 3.92 -8.82
N ASN A 72 -6.06 4.41 -9.22
CA ASN A 72 -7.33 3.70 -9.06
C ASN A 72 -7.38 2.43 -9.92
N HIS A 73 -6.98 2.54 -11.19
CA HIS A 73 -6.92 1.40 -12.09
C HIS A 73 -5.98 0.33 -11.53
N PHE A 74 -4.77 0.75 -11.13
CA PHE A 74 -3.75 -0.16 -10.63
C PHE A 74 -4.21 -0.91 -9.36
N ILE A 75 -4.80 -0.20 -8.39
CA ILE A 75 -5.28 -0.85 -7.17
C ILE A 75 -6.48 -1.78 -7.42
N GLN A 76 -7.32 -1.49 -8.42
CA GLN A 76 -8.38 -2.42 -8.86
C GLN A 76 -7.81 -3.69 -9.49
N GLY A 77 -6.77 -3.57 -10.30
CA GLY A 77 -6.05 -4.71 -10.87
C GLY A 77 -5.47 -5.65 -9.80
N ILE A 78 -4.90 -5.07 -8.74
CA ILE A 78 -4.46 -5.82 -7.55
C ILE A 78 -5.65 -6.50 -6.88
N ALA A 79 -6.71 -5.75 -6.57
CA ALA A 79 -7.87 -6.25 -5.84
C ALA A 79 -8.58 -7.44 -6.55
N ASN A 80 -8.62 -7.41 -7.88
CA ASN A 80 -9.15 -8.48 -8.69
C ASN A 80 -8.27 -9.75 -8.63
N ARG A 81 -6.94 -9.59 -8.70
CA ARG A 81 -5.98 -10.71 -8.63
C ARG A 81 -5.93 -11.37 -7.26
N VAL A 82 -6.12 -10.62 -6.17
CA VAL A 82 -6.26 -11.19 -4.82
C VAL A 82 -7.68 -11.71 -4.51
N GLU A 83 -8.62 -11.61 -5.47
CA GLU A 83 -9.99 -12.11 -5.37
C GLU A 83 -10.84 -11.49 -4.25
N VAL A 84 -10.55 -10.25 -3.83
CA VAL A 84 -11.33 -9.55 -2.78
C VAL A 84 -12.37 -8.56 -3.33
N GLY A 85 -12.37 -8.36 -4.66
CA GLY A 85 -13.24 -7.42 -5.35
C GLY A 85 -12.85 -5.95 -5.12
N THR A 86 -13.48 -5.04 -5.87
CA THR A 86 -13.07 -3.62 -5.91
C THR A 86 -13.89 -2.70 -5.01
N LYS A 87 -14.94 -3.21 -4.36
CA LYS A 87 -15.94 -2.38 -3.66
C LYS A 87 -15.44 -1.79 -2.33
N THR A 88 -14.36 -2.33 -1.77
CA THR A 88 -13.74 -1.84 -0.53
C THR A 88 -12.59 -0.87 -0.79
N ILE A 89 -12.26 -0.62 -2.06
CA ILE A 89 -11.28 0.40 -2.44
C ILE A 89 -11.89 1.77 -2.14
N GLN A 90 -11.14 2.61 -1.43
CA GLN A 90 -11.61 3.95 -1.06
C GLN A 90 -10.60 5.01 -1.47
N PRO A 91 -11.05 6.14 -2.04
CA PRO A 91 -10.18 7.29 -2.26
C PRO A 91 -9.80 7.91 -0.91
N VAL A 92 -8.55 8.37 -0.81
CA VAL A 92 -8.05 9.15 0.33
C VAL A 92 -7.75 10.58 -0.11
N TYR A 93 -8.06 11.54 0.75
CA TYR A 93 -7.97 12.96 0.46
C TYR A 93 -7.09 13.68 1.47
N GLU A 94 -6.50 14.81 1.09
CA GLU A 94 -5.94 15.72 2.09
C GLU A 94 -7.09 16.38 2.89
N ASP A 95 -6.87 16.65 4.17
CA ASP A 95 -7.89 17.25 5.04
C ASP A 95 -8.14 18.73 4.70
N PRO A 96 -9.29 19.11 4.11
CA PRO A 96 -9.56 20.49 3.72
C PRO A 96 -9.53 21.46 4.91
N TRP A 97 -9.96 21.03 6.09
CA TRP A 97 -10.04 21.89 7.27
C TRP A 97 -8.66 22.28 7.79
N HIS A 98 -7.68 21.37 7.67
CA HIS A 98 -6.30 21.67 7.99
C HIS A 98 -5.76 22.79 7.10
N PHE A 99 -5.95 22.68 5.78
CA PHE A 99 -5.44 23.66 4.81
C PHE A 99 -6.16 25.01 4.90
N ILE A 100 -7.49 25.02 5.04
CA ILE A 100 -8.27 26.25 5.31
C ILE A 100 -7.78 26.94 6.60
N GLY A 101 -7.50 26.15 7.63
CA GLY A 101 -6.95 26.68 8.88
C GLY A 101 -5.55 27.28 8.74
N GLN A 102 -4.74 26.79 7.81
CA GLN A 102 -3.43 27.38 7.49
C GLN A 102 -3.57 28.67 6.67
N GLU A 103 -4.47 28.68 5.68
CA GLU A 103 -4.77 29.85 4.86
C GLU A 103 -5.31 31.02 5.69
N ARG A 104 -6.20 30.76 6.65
CA ARG A 104 -6.71 31.81 7.56
C ARG A 104 -5.65 32.44 8.47
N LYS A 105 -4.50 31.77 8.67
CA LYS A 105 -3.38 32.31 9.44
C LYS A 105 -2.46 33.19 8.60
N LEU A 106 -2.68 33.24 7.28
CA LEU A 106 -1.87 34.06 6.41
C LEU A 106 -2.23 35.54 6.60
N PRO A 107 -1.22 36.43 6.63
CA PRO A 107 -1.44 37.86 6.51
C PRO A 107 -2.30 38.21 5.29
N GLU A 108 -3.16 39.23 5.41
CA GLU A 108 -4.11 39.65 4.35
C GLU A 108 -3.45 39.94 3.00
N ASN A 109 -2.16 40.28 2.99
CA ASN A 109 -1.39 40.59 1.80
C ASN A 109 -0.68 39.38 1.16
N LEU A 110 -0.89 38.17 1.68
CA LEU A 110 -0.24 36.95 1.18
C LEU A 110 -1.26 35.93 0.68
N GLU A 111 -1.18 35.65 -0.62
CA GLU A 111 -1.87 34.52 -1.24
C GLU A 111 -1.19 33.19 -0.87
N PRO A 112 -1.94 32.07 -0.72
CA PRO A 112 -1.36 30.76 -0.40
C PRO A 112 -0.23 30.31 -1.32
N ALA A 113 -0.29 30.69 -2.61
CA ALA A 113 0.71 30.34 -3.63
C ALA A 113 2.00 31.19 -3.52
N THR A 114 1.92 32.42 -3.00
CA THR A 114 3.03 33.39 -2.93
C THR A 114 3.54 33.58 -1.49
N ASN A 115 3.05 32.75 -0.56
CA ASN A 115 3.29 32.87 0.85
C ASN A 115 4.78 32.68 1.20
N ASN A 116 5.36 33.65 1.90
CA ASN A 116 6.69 33.57 2.50
C ASN A 116 6.61 32.89 3.87
N LEU A 117 6.28 31.60 3.90
CA LEU A 117 6.53 30.80 5.11
C LEU A 117 8.04 30.71 5.33
N ASP A 118 8.46 30.93 6.58
CA ASP A 118 9.84 30.76 7.02
C ASP A 118 10.35 29.31 6.79
N ASP A 119 9.43 28.34 6.76
CA ASP A 119 9.72 26.94 6.42
C ASP A 119 9.46 26.67 4.91
N PRO A 120 10.51 26.48 4.09
CA PRO A 120 10.38 26.17 2.67
C PRO A 120 9.62 24.87 2.38
N MET A 121 9.65 23.89 3.29
CA MET A 121 8.98 22.60 3.10
C MET A 121 7.47 22.74 3.29
N ALA A 122 7.05 23.43 4.35
CA ALA A 122 5.65 23.75 4.58
C ALA A 122 5.06 24.54 3.41
N ARG A 123 5.83 25.48 2.84
CA ARG A 123 5.45 26.25 1.64
C ARG A 123 5.24 25.36 0.43
N ALA A 124 6.21 24.48 0.13
CA ALA A 124 6.11 23.57 -1.01
C ALA A 124 4.92 22.61 -0.88
N ARG A 125 4.60 22.17 0.36
CA ARG A 125 3.43 21.35 0.65
C ARG A 125 2.13 22.09 0.35
N LEU A 126 1.97 23.31 0.87
CA LEU A 126 0.80 24.13 0.63
C LEU A 126 0.58 24.33 -0.87
N ALA A 127 1.59 24.81 -1.58
CA ALA A 127 1.52 25.02 -3.03
C ALA A 127 1.06 23.75 -3.76
N LYS A 128 1.68 22.60 -3.47
CA LYS A 128 1.34 21.32 -4.11
C LYS A 128 -0.12 20.88 -3.85
N VAL A 129 -0.61 21.08 -2.62
CA VAL A 129 -1.99 20.69 -2.27
C VAL A 129 -3.01 21.59 -2.95
N TYR A 130 -2.77 22.91 -2.98
CA TYR A 130 -3.64 23.86 -3.68
C TYR A 130 -3.61 23.68 -5.20
N GLU A 131 -2.44 23.45 -5.81
CA GLU A 131 -2.30 23.14 -7.24
C GLU A 131 -3.09 21.89 -7.66
N ARG A 132 -3.03 20.83 -6.85
CA ARG A 132 -3.83 19.62 -7.09
C ARG A 132 -5.32 19.89 -6.89
N GLY A 133 -5.66 20.68 -5.88
CA GLY A 133 -7.01 20.88 -5.37
C GLY A 133 -7.39 19.84 -4.31
N LEU A 134 -8.19 20.27 -3.32
CA LEU A 134 -8.62 19.46 -2.19
C LEU A 134 -9.70 18.42 -2.53
N GLY A 135 -10.40 18.59 -3.67
CA GLY A 135 -11.43 17.67 -4.13
C GLY A 135 -10.90 16.45 -4.89
N LYS A 136 -9.61 16.42 -5.24
CA LYS A 136 -9.00 15.29 -5.96
C LYS A 136 -8.40 14.31 -4.96
N PRO A 137 -8.57 12.99 -5.17
CA PRO A 137 -7.94 11.99 -4.32
C PRO A 137 -6.41 12.11 -4.39
N ALA A 138 -5.77 12.01 -3.22
CA ALA A 138 -4.33 11.91 -3.12
C ALA A 138 -3.81 10.51 -3.50
N GLY A 139 -4.69 9.51 -3.46
CA GLY A 139 -4.46 8.13 -3.86
C GLY A 139 -5.62 7.25 -3.40
N TYR A 140 -5.39 5.94 -3.35
CA TYR A 140 -6.41 4.96 -3.00
C TYR A 140 -5.89 3.99 -1.94
N VAL A 141 -6.80 3.53 -1.09
CA VAL A 141 -6.54 2.52 -0.06
C VAL A 141 -7.41 1.29 -0.31
N LEU A 142 -6.80 0.12 -0.14
CA LEU A 142 -7.46 -1.17 -0.07
C LEU A 142 -7.11 -1.80 1.28
N PRO A 143 -8.04 -1.83 2.25
CA PRO A 143 -7.86 -2.61 3.47
C PRO A 143 -7.63 -4.07 3.08
N LEU A 144 -6.48 -4.63 3.42
CA LEU A 144 -6.04 -5.93 2.91
C LEU A 144 -5.24 -6.64 3.99
N GLN A 145 -5.65 -7.86 4.31
CA GLN A 145 -4.97 -8.71 5.27
C GLN A 145 -5.07 -10.17 4.82
N ARG A 146 -4.12 -10.99 5.24
CA ARG A 146 -4.25 -12.44 5.12
C ARG A 146 -5.22 -12.96 6.16
N TRP A 147 -6.00 -13.98 5.83
CA TRP A 147 -6.87 -14.63 6.81
C TRP A 147 -6.04 -15.46 7.80
N ASN A 148 -6.15 -15.15 9.10
CA ASN A 148 -5.28 -15.69 10.16
C ASN A 148 -5.72 -17.06 10.71
N ALA A 149 -6.75 -17.72 10.15
CA ALA A 149 -7.15 -19.04 10.63
C ALA A 149 -6.17 -20.12 10.16
N LYS A 150 -5.65 -20.90 11.09
CA LYS A 150 -4.67 -21.97 10.84
C LYS A 150 -5.23 -23.15 10.05
N ASP A 151 -6.53 -23.43 10.18
CA ASP A 151 -7.18 -24.65 9.66
C ASP A 151 -8.00 -24.42 8.36
N GLY A 152 -7.71 -23.34 7.62
CA GLY A 152 -8.43 -23.00 6.38
C GLY A 152 -7.52 -22.60 5.23
N PRO A 153 -8.06 -22.49 4.00
CA PRO A 153 -7.29 -22.02 2.86
C PRO A 153 -6.79 -20.60 3.12
N ARG A 154 -5.49 -20.39 2.89
CA ARG A 154 -4.86 -19.06 2.96
C ARG A 154 -5.51 -18.16 1.91
N ARG A 155 -6.30 -17.20 2.36
CA ARG A 155 -7.04 -16.27 1.49
C ARG A 155 -6.84 -14.83 1.92
N TRP A 156 -6.92 -13.93 0.96
CA TRP A 156 -6.96 -12.50 1.22
C TRP A 156 -8.34 -12.09 1.70
N VAL A 157 -8.37 -11.17 2.67
CA VAL A 157 -9.61 -10.57 3.18
C VAL A 157 -9.50 -9.06 3.17
N THR A 158 -10.64 -8.43 2.91
CA THR A 158 -10.80 -6.98 2.87
C THR A 158 -12.01 -6.58 3.70
N ALA A 159 -12.03 -5.34 4.19
CA ALA A 159 -13.19 -4.76 4.86
C ALA A 159 -13.26 -3.27 4.55
N ALA A 160 -14.44 -2.77 4.17
CA ALA A 160 -14.62 -1.34 3.94
C ALA A 160 -14.41 -0.56 5.24
N TRP A 161 -13.60 0.50 5.19
CA TRP A 161 -13.38 1.38 6.32
C TRP A 161 -14.50 2.42 6.39
N THR A 162 -15.08 2.55 7.57
CA THR A 162 -16.11 3.55 7.83
C THR A 162 -15.54 4.64 8.73
N THR A 163 -15.86 5.90 8.44
CA THR A 163 -15.51 7.05 9.27
C THR A 163 -16.74 7.92 9.47
N ARG A 164 -16.72 8.78 10.47
CA ARG A 164 -17.80 9.73 10.72
C ARG A 164 -18.10 10.65 9.52
N SER A 165 -17.06 11.03 8.77
CA SER A 165 -17.16 11.89 7.59
C SER A 165 -17.52 11.16 6.30
N GLN A 166 -17.61 9.81 6.32
CA GLN A 166 -17.72 8.93 5.14
C GLN A 166 -16.56 9.04 4.13
N HIS A 167 -15.58 9.90 4.41
CA HIS A 167 -14.38 10.12 3.61
C HIS A 167 -13.15 9.87 4.47
N LEU A 168 -12.07 9.41 3.83
CA LEU A 168 -10.78 9.19 4.49
C LEU A 168 -9.89 10.41 4.26
N PHE A 169 -9.72 11.21 5.32
CA PHE A 169 -8.81 12.36 5.30
C PHE A 169 -7.46 11.97 5.89
N LEU A 170 -6.39 12.27 5.16
CA LEU A 170 -5.02 11.95 5.56
C LEU A 170 -4.58 12.85 6.72
N VAL A 171 -3.76 12.27 7.60
CA VAL A 171 -2.99 13.04 8.56
C VAL A 171 -2.09 14.01 7.77
N PRO A 172 -2.09 15.32 8.10
CA PRO A 172 -1.27 16.29 7.38
C PRO A 172 0.23 15.96 7.43
N GLY A 173 0.91 16.01 6.29
CA GLY A 173 2.35 15.76 6.19
C GLY A 173 2.83 15.42 4.79
N ASP A 174 4.15 15.25 4.61
CA ASP A 174 4.76 14.95 3.30
C ASP A 174 5.05 13.46 3.07
N SER A 175 4.85 12.62 4.08
CA SER A 175 5.03 11.17 3.99
C SER A 175 4.08 10.55 2.94
N PRO A 176 4.41 9.37 2.39
CA PRO A 176 3.48 8.57 1.59
C PRO A 176 2.12 8.38 2.27
N ILE A 177 1.04 8.28 1.51
CA ILE A 177 -0.32 8.13 2.06
C ILE A 177 -0.46 6.96 3.04
N GLY A 178 0.25 5.85 2.81
CA GLY A 178 0.22 4.67 3.69
C GLY A 178 0.65 4.95 5.14
N PHE A 179 1.51 5.94 5.36
CA PHE A 179 1.91 6.41 6.70
C PHE A 179 0.97 7.49 7.28
N ARG A 180 0.06 8.02 6.47
CA ARG A 180 -0.82 9.14 6.82
C ARG A 180 -2.30 8.72 6.91
N LEU A 181 -2.59 7.42 6.87
CA LEU A 181 -3.97 6.93 6.98
C LEU A 181 -4.58 7.27 8.35
N PRO A 182 -5.86 7.66 8.40
CA PRO A 182 -6.54 8.07 9.64
C PRO A 182 -7.02 6.86 10.45
N LEU A 183 -6.12 5.95 10.82
CA LEU A 183 -6.47 4.75 11.61
C LEU A 183 -7.21 5.08 12.92
N PRO A 184 -6.87 6.15 13.68
CA PRO A 184 -7.60 6.53 14.88
C PRO A 184 -9.06 6.97 14.65
N SER A 185 -9.42 7.35 13.42
CA SER A 185 -10.77 7.79 13.07
C SER A 185 -11.71 6.63 12.72
N LEU A 186 -11.19 5.41 12.65
CA LEU A 186 -11.97 4.20 12.37
C LEU A 186 -12.72 3.75 13.65
N PRO A 187 -13.78 2.92 13.53
CA PRO A 187 -14.57 2.50 14.69
C PRO A 187 -13.71 1.80 15.73
N VAL A 188 -13.89 2.12 17.01
CA VAL A 188 -13.16 1.47 18.11
C VAL A 188 -13.57 0.00 18.18
N ILE A 189 -12.59 -0.88 18.37
CA ILE A 189 -12.77 -2.34 18.50
C ILE A 189 -12.27 -2.73 19.88
N ASP A 190 -12.90 -3.74 20.50
CA ASP A 190 -12.36 -4.34 21.72
C ASP A 190 -10.95 -4.88 21.43
N PRO A 191 -9.95 -4.66 22.32
CA PRO A 191 -8.62 -5.21 22.15
C PRO A 191 -8.60 -6.71 21.82
N LYS A 192 -9.57 -7.51 22.29
CA LYS A 192 -9.67 -8.95 21.99
C LYS A 192 -10.05 -9.25 20.54
N ASP A 193 -10.81 -8.35 19.91
CA ASP A 193 -11.27 -8.48 18.53
C ASP A 193 -10.37 -7.73 17.54
N TYR A 194 -9.33 -7.05 18.04
CA TYR A 194 -8.40 -6.30 17.20
C TYR A 194 -7.56 -7.29 16.36
N PRO A 195 -7.45 -7.09 15.03
CA PRO A 195 -6.76 -8.00 14.14
C PRO A 195 -5.25 -7.80 14.23
N TYR A 196 -4.64 -8.20 15.35
CA TYR A 196 -3.19 -8.18 15.50
C TYR A 196 -2.55 -9.14 14.50
N ILE A 197 -1.51 -8.64 13.84
CA ILE A 197 -0.64 -9.46 13.00
C ILE A 197 0.33 -10.14 13.94
N ILE A 198 0.27 -11.47 13.99
CA ILE A 198 1.16 -12.26 14.83
C ILE A 198 2.30 -12.71 13.93
N PRO A 199 3.54 -12.23 14.14
CA PRO A 199 4.65 -12.65 13.30
C PRO A 199 4.87 -14.16 13.44
N THR A 200 5.18 -14.80 12.32
CA THR A 200 5.55 -16.22 12.31
C THR A 200 6.79 -16.45 13.17
N ASP A 201 6.85 -17.59 13.87
CA ASP A 201 8.01 -17.98 14.66
C ASP A 201 9.26 -18.14 13.74
N PRO A 202 10.35 -17.41 14.00
CA PRO A 202 11.60 -17.54 13.24
C PRO A 202 12.22 -18.94 13.26
N PHE A 203 11.94 -19.76 14.29
CA PHE A 203 12.49 -21.10 14.46
C PHE A 203 11.58 -22.20 13.91
N ASP A 204 10.43 -21.86 13.35
CA ASP A 204 9.51 -22.84 12.79
C ASP A 204 10.14 -23.56 11.58
N ILE A 205 9.93 -24.87 11.48
CA ILE A 205 10.46 -25.68 10.39
C ILE A 205 9.55 -25.51 9.18
N ARG A 206 10.03 -24.75 8.19
CA ARG A 206 9.27 -24.43 6.99
C ARG A 206 9.79 -25.20 5.78
N GLY A 207 8.86 -25.51 4.87
CA GLY A 207 9.18 -26.00 3.54
C GLY A 207 9.82 -24.91 2.66
N PRO A 208 10.15 -25.25 1.41
CA PRO A 208 10.65 -24.27 0.45
C PRO A 208 9.63 -23.15 0.23
N LEU A 209 10.12 -21.93 -0.01
CA LEU A 209 9.29 -20.80 -0.41
C LEU A 209 8.56 -21.13 -1.73
N PRO A 210 7.32 -20.64 -1.91
CA PRO A 210 6.57 -20.88 -3.13
C PRO A 210 7.37 -20.44 -4.35
N ASP A 211 7.30 -21.23 -5.42
CA ASP A 211 8.02 -20.90 -6.63
C ASP A 211 7.51 -19.57 -7.18
N PRO A 212 8.40 -18.70 -7.69
CA PRO A 212 7.97 -17.50 -8.39
C PRO A 212 7.03 -17.98 -9.47
N ILE A 213 5.80 -17.48 -9.47
CA ILE A 213 4.77 -17.93 -10.40
C ILE A 213 5.34 -17.79 -11.81
N GLN A 214 5.73 -18.91 -12.43
CA GLN A 214 5.80 -19.02 -13.88
C GLN A 214 4.38 -18.70 -14.34
N GLU A 215 4.23 -17.72 -15.22
CA GLU A 215 3.03 -17.28 -15.96
C GLU A 215 1.82 -18.24 -15.91
N PHE A 216 1.28 -18.51 -14.72
CA PHE A 216 0.06 -19.26 -14.59
C PHE A 216 -0.99 -18.22 -14.87
N SER A 217 -1.61 -18.36 -16.02
CA SER A 217 -2.87 -17.71 -16.31
C SER A 217 -3.72 -17.78 -15.03
N LEU A 218 -4.34 -16.67 -14.61
CA LEU A 218 -5.26 -16.65 -13.47
C LEU A 218 -6.28 -17.82 -13.54
N GLN A 219 -6.53 -18.30 -14.75
CA GLN A 219 -7.29 -19.49 -15.12
C GLN A 219 -6.74 -20.80 -14.51
N GLU A 220 -5.43 -21.04 -14.53
CA GLU A 220 -4.81 -22.25 -13.95
C GLU A 220 -4.78 -22.23 -12.42
N ARG A 221 -4.60 -21.06 -11.79
CA ARG A 221 -4.78 -20.93 -10.33
C ARG A 221 -6.23 -21.21 -9.93
N ARG A 222 -7.19 -20.73 -10.74
CA ARG A 222 -8.62 -21.02 -10.54
C ARG A 222 -8.90 -22.52 -10.67
N LEU A 223 -8.33 -23.17 -11.68
CA LEU A 223 -8.47 -24.60 -11.94
C LEU A 223 -7.80 -25.46 -10.85
N GLN A 224 -6.62 -25.08 -10.34
CA GLN A 224 -5.98 -25.79 -9.22
C GLN A 224 -6.75 -25.61 -7.90
N LYS A 225 -7.30 -24.42 -7.61
CA LYS A 225 -8.21 -24.23 -6.46
C LYS A 225 -9.46 -25.12 -6.59
N LEU A 226 -10.05 -25.19 -7.80
CA LEU A 226 -11.21 -26.05 -8.09
C LEU A 226 -10.91 -27.56 -8.00
N GLN A 227 -9.67 -27.98 -8.24
CA GLN A 227 -9.27 -29.39 -8.14
C GLN A 227 -8.93 -29.84 -6.70
N GLY A 228 -8.67 -28.91 -5.78
CA GLY A 228 -8.37 -29.20 -4.37
C GLY A 228 -9.56 -29.11 -3.41
N GLU A 229 -10.66 -28.46 -3.79
CA GLU A 229 -11.81 -28.21 -2.92
C GLU A 229 -13.09 -28.90 -3.43
N GLY A 230 -13.26 -30.17 -3.07
CA GLY A 230 -14.52 -30.91 -3.23
C GLY A 230 -15.56 -30.55 -2.16
N GLY A 231 -15.76 -29.26 -1.87
CA GLY A 231 -16.72 -28.74 -0.89
C GLY A 231 -17.66 -27.69 -1.49
N PRO A 232 -18.88 -27.52 -0.98
CA PRO A 232 -19.89 -26.66 -1.60
C PRO A 232 -19.41 -25.21 -1.69
N HIS A 233 -19.38 -24.68 -2.91
CA HIS A 233 -19.15 -23.27 -3.21
C HIS A 233 -20.17 -22.38 -2.48
N GLU A 234 -19.77 -21.74 -1.38
CA GLU A 234 -20.47 -20.55 -0.89
C GLU A 234 -20.23 -19.39 -1.87
N PRO A 235 -21.25 -18.56 -2.14
CA PRO A 235 -21.17 -17.52 -3.16
C PRO A 235 -20.20 -16.41 -2.75
N ALA A 236 -19.77 -15.66 -3.76
CA ALA A 236 -18.91 -14.48 -3.69
C ALA A 236 -19.16 -13.62 -2.44
N GLN A 237 -18.06 -13.25 -1.77
CA GLN A 237 -17.99 -12.51 -0.52
C GLN A 237 -19.11 -11.45 -0.39
N VAL A 238 -19.92 -11.61 0.66
CA VAL A 238 -20.79 -10.54 1.15
C VAL A 238 -19.88 -9.40 1.59
N ILE A 239 -20.07 -8.22 0.99
CA ILE A 239 -19.49 -6.97 1.48
C ILE A 239 -20.11 -6.72 2.85
N MET A 240 -19.51 -7.27 3.90
CA MET A 240 -19.96 -7.02 5.26
C MET A 240 -19.36 -5.69 5.70
N GLY A 241 -20.20 -4.66 5.74
CA GLY A 241 -19.84 -3.39 6.36
C GLY A 241 -19.34 -3.64 7.79
N GLN A 242 -18.43 -2.79 8.27
CA GLN A 242 -18.01 -2.74 9.67
C GLN A 242 -19.25 -2.50 10.56
N LYS A 243 -19.94 -3.56 10.95
CA LYS A 243 -20.99 -3.49 11.96
C LYS A 243 -20.32 -3.67 13.31
N SER A 244 -20.41 -2.64 14.14
CA SER A 244 -20.26 -2.79 15.58
C SER A 244 -21.37 -3.74 16.06
N GLY A 245 -21.05 -5.00 16.28
CA GLY A 245 -22.00 -6.00 16.77
C GLY A 245 -21.86 -7.34 16.05
N VAL A 246 -21.23 -8.28 16.75
CA VAL A 246 -21.36 -9.76 16.67
C VAL A 246 -21.84 -10.30 15.32
N GLY A 247 -20.89 -10.77 14.50
CA GLY A 247 -21.18 -11.59 13.33
C GLY A 247 -20.01 -11.63 12.35
N ALA A 248 -19.14 -12.64 12.50
CA ALA A 248 -18.29 -13.32 11.51
C ALA A 248 -17.75 -12.58 10.26
N GLY A 249 -17.57 -11.26 10.30
CA GLY A 249 -16.92 -10.45 9.26
C GLY A 249 -15.70 -9.77 9.83
N GLY A 250 -14.51 -10.33 9.56
CA GLY A 250 -13.25 -9.96 10.19
C GLY A 250 -12.90 -8.48 10.00
N VAL A 251 -12.62 -7.79 11.10
CA VAL A 251 -12.14 -6.41 11.02
C VAL A 251 -10.75 -6.41 10.40
N VAL A 252 -10.49 -5.54 9.43
CA VAL A 252 -9.19 -5.39 8.77
C VAL A 252 -8.61 -4.01 9.10
N ARG A 253 -7.35 -4.00 9.59
CA ARG A 253 -6.62 -2.77 9.94
C ARG A 253 -5.38 -2.52 9.09
N ALA A 254 -4.79 -3.58 8.55
CA ALA A 254 -3.74 -3.46 7.56
C ALA A 254 -4.33 -3.02 6.22
N SER A 255 -3.53 -2.31 5.41
CA SER A 255 -3.98 -1.83 4.11
C SER A 255 -2.84 -1.71 3.13
N LEU A 256 -3.16 -1.98 1.86
CA LEU A 256 -2.36 -1.60 0.73
C LEU A 256 -2.81 -0.23 0.24
N THR A 257 -1.88 0.66 -0.12
CA THR A 257 -2.22 1.94 -0.74
C THR A 257 -1.46 2.16 -2.03
N VAL A 258 -2.10 2.85 -2.98
CA VAL A 258 -1.46 3.28 -4.23
C VAL A 258 -1.59 4.79 -4.35
N GLU A 259 -0.46 5.49 -4.47
CA GLU A 259 -0.41 6.94 -4.69
C GLU A 259 0.37 7.31 -5.95
N PRO A 260 -0.11 8.28 -6.74
CA PRO A 260 0.73 8.99 -7.70
C PRO A 260 1.67 9.93 -6.95
N ARG A 261 2.97 9.70 -7.05
CA ARG A 261 3.98 10.52 -6.38
C ARG A 261 5.20 10.74 -7.27
N ASN A 262 5.54 12.01 -7.47
CA ASN A 262 6.71 12.44 -8.26
C ASN A 262 6.75 11.79 -9.66
N GLY A 263 5.59 11.63 -10.29
CA GLY A 263 5.47 11.03 -11.62
C GLY A 263 5.58 9.50 -11.66
N HIS A 264 5.43 8.82 -10.52
CA HIS A 264 5.41 7.37 -10.41
C HIS A 264 4.22 6.88 -9.60
N LEU A 265 3.77 5.65 -9.87
CA LEU A 265 2.89 4.92 -8.96
C LEU A 265 3.73 4.35 -7.82
N CYS A 266 3.37 4.69 -6.58
CA CYS A 266 3.99 4.16 -5.38
C CYS A 266 3.00 3.26 -4.65
N VAL A 267 3.39 2.01 -4.44
CA VAL A 267 2.61 1.02 -3.70
C VAL A 267 3.16 0.90 -2.29
N PHE A 268 2.35 1.22 -1.29
CA PHE A 268 2.64 0.93 0.10
C PHE A 268 2.05 -0.44 0.44
N MET A 269 2.92 -1.38 0.80
CA MET A 269 2.50 -2.75 1.11
C MET A 269 2.14 -2.88 2.60
N PRO A 270 1.06 -3.60 2.95
CA PRO A 270 0.70 -3.86 4.33
C PRO A 270 1.76 -4.74 5.03
N PRO A 271 1.86 -4.67 6.36
CA PRO A 271 2.56 -5.69 7.14
C PRO A 271 1.93 -7.07 6.92
N LEU A 272 2.76 -8.10 6.77
CA LEU A 272 2.36 -9.48 6.54
C LEU A 272 3.08 -10.41 7.53
N GLU A 273 2.46 -11.56 7.82
CA GLU A 273 2.93 -12.51 8.85
C GLU A 273 4.10 -13.39 8.37
N SER A 274 4.19 -13.63 7.05
CA SER A 274 5.09 -14.61 6.45
C SER A 274 5.76 -14.09 5.19
N ALA A 275 6.89 -14.70 4.81
CA ALA A 275 7.60 -14.33 3.59
C ALA A 275 6.83 -14.81 2.35
N GLU A 276 6.13 -15.92 2.48
CA GLU A 276 5.28 -16.55 1.47
C GLU A 276 4.13 -15.62 1.05
N ASP A 277 3.44 -15.01 2.03
CA ASP A 277 2.37 -14.07 1.74
C ASP A 277 2.91 -12.76 1.15
N TYR A 278 4.11 -12.35 1.55
CA TYR A 278 4.80 -11.20 0.96
C TYR A 278 5.17 -11.45 -0.50
N LEU A 279 5.71 -12.63 -0.82
CA LEU A 279 6.01 -13.03 -2.20
C LEU A 279 4.74 -13.15 -3.06
N ASP A 280 3.64 -13.68 -2.51
CA ASP A 280 2.33 -13.72 -3.18
C ASP A 280 1.85 -12.31 -3.55
N LEU A 281 1.92 -11.36 -2.60
CA LEU A 281 1.54 -9.97 -2.86
C LEU A 281 2.45 -9.29 -3.89
N VAL A 282 3.77 -9.50 -3.80
CA VAL A 282 4.73 -8.95 -4.76
C VAL A 282 4.46 -9.48 -6.17
N ALA A 283 4.17 -10.78 -6.30
CA ALA A 283 3.80 -11.37 -7.58
C ALA A 283 2.52 -10.73 -8.15
N VAL A 284 1.50 -10.51 -7.32
CA VAL A 284 0.27 -9.82 -7.77
C VAL A 284 0.55 -8.39 -8.23
N ILE A 285 1.37 -7.63 -7.50
CA ILE A 285 1.73 -6.26 -7.87
C ILE A 285 2.49 -6.26 -9.21
N LYS A 286 3.44 -7.17 -9.37
CA LYS A 286 4.22 -7.35 -10.60
C LYS A 286 3.32 -7.69 -11.79
N ASP A 287 2.43 -8.66 -11.63
CA ASP A 287 1.49 -9.08 -12.68
C ASP A 287 0.48 -7.98 -13.02
N THR A 288 0.18 -7.08 -12.08
CA THR A 288 -0.66 -5.89 -12.34
C THR A 288 0.10 -4.81 -13.10
N ALA A 289 1.42 -4.68 -12.88
CA ALA A 289 2.25 -3.70 -13.58
C ALA A 289 2.55 -4.09 -15.04
N ALA A 290 2.40 -5.37 -15.37
CA ALA A 290 2.59 -5.88 -16.73
C ALA A 290 1.36 -5.75 -17.64
N GLU A 291 0.22 -5.33 -17.09
CA GLU A 291 -1.04 -5.07 -17.80
C GLU A 291 -1.10 -3.63 -18.33
#